data_AF-A0A4R6QJL1-F1
#
_entry.id   AF-A0A4R6QJL1-F1
#
_cell.length_a   1.000
_cell.length_b   1.000
_cell.length_c   1.000
_cell.angle_alpha   90.00
_cell.angle_beta   90.00
_cell.angle_gamma   90.00
#
_symmetry.space_group_name_H-M   'P 1'
#
loop_
_entity.id
_entity.type
_entity.pdbx_description
1 polymer ?
#
loop_
_entity_poly.entity_id
_entity_poly.type
_entity_poly.pdbx_seq_one_letter_code
_entity_poly.pdbx_strand_id
1 'polypeptide(L)'
;MQARIWLSGRCFECRVERIEPSADAWIVKTRARRYFRFDTPTIALLRQLMSGEGPDLEQPEQASALSFVQGHLIPLGIFAPVDEAAEAPAAHASTGAMRWQRQLLAARQVRPLAAMLAPLYAPWVLLPLMLLCLALLARYAMHSTELLGYRDLLTYAPQELLLLVAVAVGRGLLHELGHAAACWRYTGSVGAIGFGIFMTTPVLYCDVSDIHLLPRRAKAMVGMAGTVMDIVFLTLMVGLAGSDIGVMKVFWLSLMAIAFNLVPFYRNDGFWVINDLAGTDDLLKQSLAACRAGKARLRDWALLAFMAGCAGAIVVLGWMFATEAGPQQLVDIARLMPSFPGVVLALVTGLQYAALVFGLLSALKLLPRLMRRK
;
A
#
# COMPACT_ATOMS: atom_id res chain seq x y z
N MET A 1 31.33 12.20 1.71
CA MET A 1 32.01 10.90 1.49
C MET A 1 31.52 10.31 0.17
N GLN A 2 32.34 10.36 -0.88
CA GLN A 2 32.08 9.61 -2.11
C GLN A 2 32.44 8.14 -1.83
N ALA A 3 31.49 7.33 -1.37
CA ALA A 3 31.66 5.88 -1.39
C ALA A 3 31.58 5.44 -2.85
N ARG A 4 32.74 5.40 -3.53
CA ARG A 4 32.85 4.90 -4.90
C ARG A 4 32.79 3.37 -4.80
N ILE A 5 31.65 2.78 -5.15
CA ILE A 5 31.60 1.35 -5.44
C ILE A 5 32.31 1.19 -6.80
N TRP A 6 33.47 0.56 -6.79
CA TRP A 6 34.24 0.29 -8.00
C TRP A 6 33.64 -0.93 -8.70
N LEU A 7 33.24 -0.73 -9.95
CA LEU A 7 32.88 -1.79 -10.89
C LEU A 7 33.92 -1.73 -12.02
N SER A 8 34.71 -2.80 -12.18
CA SER A 8 35.52 -3.11 -13.39
C SER A 8 36.28 -1.97 -14.09
N GLY A 9 36.92 -1.05 -13.34
CA GLY A 9 37.74 0.02 -13.95
C GLY A 9 37.00 0.98 -14.89
N ARG A 10 35.66 0.91 -14.96
CA ARG A 10 34.80 1.80 -15.74
C ARG A 10 33.62 2.27 -14.90
N CYS A 11 33.35 3.58 -14.93
CA CYS A 11 32.27 4.21 -14.18
C CYS A 11 30.92 3.87 -14.83
N PHE A 12 30.24 2.83 -14.35
CA PHE A 12 28.86 2.55 -14.73
C PHE A 12 27.89 3.38 -13.86
N GLU A 13 26.84 3.94 -14.46
CA GLU A 13 25.88 4.85 -13.82
C GLU A 13 24.99 4.22 -12.71
N CYS A 14 25.39 3.12 -12.07
CA CYS A 14 24.91 2.74 -10.75
C CYS A 14 25.57 3.64 -9.68
N ARG A 15 25.48 4.96 -9.85
CA ARG A 15 25.97 5.89 -8.84
C ARG A 15 25.07 5.73 -7.62
N VAL A 16 25.65 5.21 -6.54
CA VAL A 16 25.06 5.32 -5.21
C VAL A 16 24.82 6.80 -4.95
N GLU A 17 23.57 7.15 -4.76
CA GLU A 17 23.15 8.52 -4.50
C GLU A 17 23.36 8.85 -3.03
N ARG A 18 23.02 7.91 -2.14
CA ARG A 18 23.04 8.13 -0.69
C ARG A 18 23.24 6.79 0.04
N ILE A 19 24.03 6.83 1.12
CA ILE A 19 24.19 5.72 2.07
C ILE A 19 23.81 6.27 3.43
N GLU A 20 22.82 5.67 4.08
CA GLU A 20 22.35 6.10 5.39
C GLU A 20 22.37 4.98 6.42
N PRO A 21 22.85 5.24 7.65
CA PRO A 21 22.70 4.30 8.74
C PRO A 21 21.22 4.23 9.18
N SER A 22 20.73 3.01 9.40
CA SER A 22 19.45 2.66 9.99
C SER A 22 19.71 1.80 11.23
N ALA A 23 18.78 1.77 12.21
CA ALA A 23 18.99 1.22 13.56
C ALA A 23 19.93 -0.01 13.67
N ASP A 24 19.77 -1.02 12.81
CA ASP A 24 20.59 -2.26 12.78
C ASP A 24 21.13 -2.59 11.37
N ALA A 25 21.14 -1.63 10.44
CA ALA A 25 21.41 -1.87 9.02
C ALA A 25 21.86 -0.59 8.31
N TRP A 26 22.36 -0.68 7.08
CA TRP A 26 22.53 0.49 6.23
C TRP A 26 21.65 0.39 5.00
N ILE A 27 21.21 1.55 4.53
CA ILE A 27 20.36 1.67 3.35
C ILE A 27 21.16 2.36 2.25
N VAL A 28 21.31 1.66 1.13
CA VAL A 28 21.95 2.17 -0.08
C VAL A 28 20.87 2.55 -1.07
N LYS A 29 20.82 3.85 -1.41
CA LYS A 29 19.97 4.39 -2.47
C LYS A 29 20.79 4.54 -3.74
N THR A 30 20.30 3.98 -4.83
CA THR A 30 20.88 4.15 -6.18
C THR A 30 20.20 5.31 -6.92
N ARG A 31 20.88 5.91 -7.90
CA ARG A 31 20.28 6.92 -8.81
C ARG A 31 19.05 6.41 -9.58
N ALA A 32 18.91 5.09 -9.73
CA ALA A 32 17.73 4.45 -10.29
C ALA A 32 16.56 4.32 -9.29
N ARG A 33 16.62 5.02 -8.13
CA ARG A 33 15.64 4.96 -7.03
C ARG A 33 15.40 3.52 -6.51
N ARG A 34 16.44 2.68 -6.54
CA ARG A 34 16.42 1.37 -5.85
C ARG A 34 17.04 1.48 -4.47
N TYR A 35 16.46 0.76 -3.51
CA TYR A 35 16.87 0.75 -2.10
C TYR A 35 17.29 -0.66 -1.72
N PHE A 36 18.47 -0.76 -1.13
CA PHE A 36 19.00 -2.02 -0.61
C PHE A 36 19.28 -1.84 0.87
N ARG A 37 18.81 -2.79 1.68
CA ARG A 37 19.10 -2.86 3.10
C ARG A 37 20.19 -3.90 3.32
N PHE A 38 21.28 -3.49 3.92
CA PHE A 38 22.40 -4.35 4.29
C PHE A 38 22.53 -4.40 5.80
N ASP A 39 22.70 -5.58 6.37
CA ASP A 39 23.01 -5.72 7.79
C ASP A 39 24.49 -5.33 8.06
N THR A 40 24.81 -5.13 9.33
CA THR A 40 26.18 -4.76 9.75
C THR A 40 27.23 -5.78 9.29
N PRO A 41 27.02 -7.11 9.40
CA PRO A 41 27.98 -8.10 8.90
C PRO A 41 28.21 -8.01 7.39
N THR A 42 27.16 -7.84 6.58
CA THR A 42 27.31 -7.72 5.12
C THR A 42 28.10 -6.47 4.75
N ILE A 43 28.00 -5.38 5.51
CA ILE A 43 28.74 -4.15 5.23
C ILE A 43 30.18 -4.26 5.66
N ALA A 44 30.44 -4.90 6.81
CA ALA A 44 31.80 -5.21 7.24
C ALA A 44 32.49 -6.06 6.17
N LEU A 45 31.82 -7.11 5.68
CA LEU A 45 32.29 -7.94 4.58
C LEU A 45 32.51 -7.16 3.29
N LEU A 46 31.55 -6.31 2.88
CA LEU A 46 31.70 -5.49 1.68
C LEU A 46 32.89 -4.53 1.79
N ARG A 47 33.15 -3.96 2.97
CA ARG A 47 34.34 -3.12 3.21
C ARG A 47 35.64 -3.91 3.12
N GLN A 48 35.67 -5.10 3.72
CA GLN A 48 36.81 -6.02 3.70
C GLN A 48 37.15 -6.46 2.27
N LEU A 49 36.14 -6.86 1.49
CA LEU A 49 36.30 -7.19 0.07
C LEU A 49 36.77 -5.98 -0.75
N MET A 50 36.31 -4.77 -0.44
CA MET A 50 36.75 -3.54 -1.11
C MET A 50 38.18 -3.11 -0.74
N SER A 51 38.70 -3.50 0.42
CA SER A 51 40.10 -3.28 0.81
C SER A 51 41.06 -4.33 0.26
N GLY A 52 40.56 -5.32 -0.49
CA GLY A 52 41.37 -6.42 -1.04
C GLY A 52 41.65 -7.54 -0.04
N GLU A 53 40.98 -7.53 1.11
CA GLU A 53 41.09 -8.59 2.11
C GLU A 53 40.08 -9.70 1.81
N GLY A 54 40.53 -10.96 1.87
CA GLY A 54 39.69 -12.13 1.63
C GLY A 54 38.71 -12.38 2.80
N PRO A 55 37.52 -12.96 2.54
CA PRO A 55 36.54 -13.29 3.57
C PRO A 55 37.01 -14.43 4.47
N ASP A 56 36.70 -14.35 5.77
CA ASP A 56 36.89 -15.44 6.73
C ASP A 56 35.65 -16.36 6.71
N LEU A 57 35.73 -17.44 5.94
CA LEU A 57 34.63 -18.38 5.72
C LEU A 57 34.32 -19.27 6.93
N GLU A 58 35.19 -19.31 7.94
CA GLU A 58 34.92 -20.04 9.17
C GLU A 58 33.87 -19.33 10.03
N GLN A 59 33.66 -18.02 9.81
CA GLN A 59 32.58 -17.26 10.43
C GLN A 59 31.26 -17.46 9.66
N PRO A 60 30.22 -18.04 10.29
CA PRO A 60 28.95 -18.31 9.62
C PRO A 60 28.24 -17.05 9.12
N GLU A 61 28.46 -15.91 9.78
CA GLU A 61 27.93 -14.60 9.36
C GLU A 61 28.56 -14.12 8.05
N GLN A 62 29.88 -14.27 7.89
CA GLN A 62 30.59 -13.90 6.66
C GLN A 62 30.28 -14.87 5.51
N ALA A 63 30.16 -16.17 5.79
CA ALA A 63 29.75 -17.15 4.80
C ALA A 63 28.32 -16.87 4.26
N SER A 64 27.38 -16.53 5.15
CA SER A 64 26.02 -16.11 4.79
C SER A 64 26.03 -14.83 3.97
N ALA A 65 26.77 -13.80 4.41
CA ALA A 65 26.88 -12.54 3.70
C ALA A 65 27.54 -12.70 2.31
N LEU A 66 28.54 -13.57 2.17
CA LEU A 66 29.17 -13.86 0.88
C LEU A 66 28.20 -14.57 -0.08
N SER A 67 27.42 -15.53 0.41
CA SER A 67 26.38 -16.18 -0.38
C SER A 67 25.31 -15.20 -0.86
N PHE A 68 24.99 -14.19 -0.04
CA PHE A 68 24.10 -13.10 -0.42
C PHE A 68 24.73 -12.19 -1.49
N VAL A 69 25.99 -11.82 -1.33
CA VAL A 69 26.74 -11.03 -2.33
C VAL A 69 26.75 -11.76 -3.68
N GLN A 70 27.12 -13.04 -3.70
CA GLN A 70 27.20 -13.84 -4.92
C GLN A 70 25.84 -14.14 -5.54
N GLY A 71 24.83 -14.47 -4.72
CA GLY A 71 23.50 -14.86 -5.20
C GLY A 71 22.59 -13.68 -5.57
N HIS A 72 22.84 -12.48 -5.04
CA HIS A 72 21.96 -11.32 -5.24
C HIS A 72 22.70 -10.09 -5.76
N LEU A 73 23.81 -9.68 -5.14
CA LEU A 73 24.46 -8.41 -5.51
C LEU A 73 25.21 -8.48 -6.82
N ILE A 74 25.90 -9.58 -7.11
CA ILE A 74 26.60 -9.80 -8.38
C ILE A 74 25.59 -9.90 -9.54
N PRO A 75 24.53 -10.73 -9.48
CA PRO A 75 23.50 -10.79 -10.53
C PRO A 75 22.76 -9.47 -10.75
N LEU A 76 22.61 -8.64 -9.71
CA LEU A 76 22.00 -7.32 -9.81
C LEU A 76 22.99 -6.23 -10.28
N GLY A 77 24.26 -6.56 -10.50
CA GLY A 77 25.33 -5.63 -10.90
C GLY A 77 25.64 -4.56 -9.85
N ILE A 78 25.36 -4.86 -8.58
CA ILE A 78 25.62 -3.95 -7.44
C ILE A 78 27.05 -4.12 -6.94
N PHE A 79 27.63 -5.31 -7.11
CA PHE A 79 29.00 -5.64 -6.72
C PHE A 79 29.67 -6.45 -7.84
N ALA A 80 30.93 -6.18 -8.14
CA ALA A 80 31.75 -6.99 -9.03
C ALA A 80 33.15 -7.16 -8.39
N PRO A 81 33.72 -8.38 -8.39
CA PRO A 81 35.09 -8.56 -7.94
C PRO A 81 36.06 -7.75 -8.82
N VAL A 82 37.09 -7.20 -8.17
CA VAL A 82 38.23 -6.58 -8.86
C VAL A 82 38.80 -7.67 -9.79
N ASP A 83 38.93 -7.39 -11.08
CA ASP A 83 39.47 -8.25 -12.15
C ASP A 83 38.49 -9.05 -13.03
N GLU A 84 37.18 -9.06 -12.77
CA GLU A 84 36.20 -9.63 -13.73
C GLU A 84 35.37 -8.54 -14.44
N ALA A 85 35.40 -8.56 -15.78
CA ALA A 85 34.54 -7.74 -16.61
C ALA A 85 33.09 -8.25 -16.54
N ALA A 86 32.31 -7.73 -15.59
CA ALA A 86 30.89 -8.08 -15.48
C ALA A 86 30.09 -7.51 -16.67
N GLU A 87 29.35 -8.37 -17.37
CA GLU A 87 28.34 -7.94 -18.34
C GLU A 87 27.25 -7.11 -17.65
N ALA A 88 26.77 -6.07 -18.33
CA ALA A 88 25.72 -5.21 -17.81
C ALA A 88 24.47 -6.05 -17.50
N PRO A 89 23.90 -5.97 -16.27
CA PRO A 89 22.69 -6.70 -15.97
C PRO A 89 21.59 -6.24 -16.93
N ALA A 90 20.91 -7.19 -17.57
CA ALA A 90 19.64 -6.91 -18.22
C ALA A 90 18.76 -6.18 -17.20
N ALA A 91 18.25 -5.00 -17.56
CA ALA A 91 17.45 -4.17 -16.68
C ALA A 91 16.38 -5.05 -16.01
N HIS A 92 16.59 -5.41 -14.75
CA HIS A 92 15.65 -6.27 -14.04
C HIS A 92 14.37 -5.45 -13.93
N ALA A 93 13.39 -5.78 -14.78
CA ALA A 93 12.04 -5.27 -14.68
C ALA A 93 11.65 -5.45 -13.22
N SER A 94 11.23 -4.35 -12.57
CA SER A 94 10.75 -4.42 -11.20
C SER A 94 9.80 -5.62 -11.13
N THR A 95 10.15 -6.64 -10.35
CA THR A 95 9.30 -7.79 -10.03
C THR A 95 8.15 -7.35 -9.12
N GLY A 96 7.58 -6.18 -9.39
CA GLY A 96 6.34 -5.72 -8.82
C GLY A 96 5.21 -6.50 -9.48
N ALA A 97 4.33 -7.07 -8.68
CA ALA A 97 3.10 -7.71 -9.12
C ALA A 97 2.14 -6.77 -9.92
N MET A 98 2.54 -5.51 -10.14
CA MET A 98 1.79 -4.49 -10.83
C MET A 98 2.16 -4.46 -12.32
N ARG A 99 1.21 -4.89 -13.16
CA ARG A 99 1.31 -4.91 -14.62
C ARG A 99 0.72 -3.62 -15.18
N TRP A 100 1.13 -3.24 -16.40
CA TRP A 100 0.58 -2.10 -17.15
C TRP A 100 0.62 -0.78 -16.35
N GLN A 101 1.83 -0.29 -16.11
CA GLN A 101 2.03 0.97 -15.39
C GLN A 101 2.05 2.14 -16.38
N ARG A 102 1.21 3.14 -16.14
CA ARG A 102 1.26 4.43 -16.85
C ARG A 102 1.37 5.56 -15.85
N GLN A 103 2.31 6.46 -16.09
CA GLN A 103 2.41 7.69 -15.31
C GLN A 103 1.28 8.64 -15.72
N LEU A 104 0.54 9.14 -14.73
CA LEU A 104 -0.49 10.15 -14.92
C LEU A 104 0.10 11.54 -14.68
N LEU A 105 0.89 11.68 -13.60
CA LEU A 105 1.58 12.89 -13.23
C LEU A 105 3.06 12.59 -13.02
N ALA A 106 3.91 13.28 -13.77
CA ALA A 106 5.36 13.18 -13.60
C ALA A 106 5.78 13.77 -12.25
N ALA A 107 6.91 13.33 -11.70
CA ALA A 107 7.44 13.85 -10.43
C ALA A 107 7.54 15.39 -10.41
N ARG A 108 7.87 16.02 -11.55
CA ARG A 108 7.94 17.49 -11.67
C ARG A 108 6.59 18.18 -11.43
N GLN A 109 5.48 17.53 -11.76
CA GLN A 109 4.11 18.02 -11.55
C GLN A 109 3.61 17.71 -10.13
N VAL A 110 3.99 16.55 -9.57
CA VAL A 110 3.59 16.14 -8.22
C VAL A 110 4.28 16.98 -7.14
N ARG A 111 5.57 17.31 -7.33
CA ARG A 111 6.38 18.07 -6.37
C ARG A 111 5.74 19.35 -5.83
N PRO A 112 5.28 20.32 -6.64
CA PRO A 112 4.69 21.55 -6.11
C PRO A 112 3.43 21.27 -5.30
N LEU A 113 2.59 20.32 -5.73
CA LEU A 113 1.37 19.94 -5.02
C LEU A 113 1.69 19.27 -3.69
N ALA A 114 2.64 18.33 -3.69
CA ALA A 114 3.14 17.66 -2.49
C ALA A 114 3.76 18.66 -1.51
N ALA A 115 4.54 19.62 -1.99
CA ALA A 115 5.15 20.67 -1.17
C ALA A 115 4.10 21.61 -0.55
N MET A 116 3.06 21.97 -1.30
CA MET A 116 1.95 22.79 -0.81
C MET A 116 1.16 22.10 0.31
N LEU A 117 0.95 20.79 0.19
CA LEU A 117 0.18 19.99 1.16
C LEU A 117 1.05 19.44 2.31
N ALA A 118 2.37 19.43 2.19
CA ALA A 118 3.28 18.94 3.23
C ALA A 118 3.09 19.57 4.63
N PRO A 119 2.72 20.85 4.80
CA PRO A 119 2.42 21.44 6.11
C PRO A 119 1.25 20.76 6.85
N LEU A 120 0.31 20.15 6.11
CA LEU A 120 -0.84 19.42 6.67
C LEU A 120 -0.40 18.29 7.61
N TYR A 121 0.72 17.66 7.29
CA TYR A 121 1.28 16.53 8.02
C TYR A 121 2.19 16.95 9.20
N ALA A 122 2.19 18.23 9.57
CA ALA A 122 2.77 18.66 10.82
C ALA A 122 1.91 18.19 11.99
N PRO A 123 2.46 17.57 13.06
CA PRO A 123 1.66 17.00 14.15
C PRO A 123 0.66 17.97 14.78
N TRP A 124 1.05 19.25 14.92
CA TRP A 124 0.22 20.31 15.48
C TRP A 124 -0.88 20.82 14.54
N VAL A 125 -0.81 20.53 13.23
CA VAL A 125 -1.90 20.79 12.27
C VAL A 125 -2.76 19.54 12.10
N LEU A 126 -2.09 18.39 11.91
CA LEU A 126 -2.73 17.13 11.60
C LEU A 126 -3.67 16.67 12.72
N LEU A 127 -3.20 16.70 13.98
CA LEU A 127 -3.99 16.20 15.10
C LEU A 127 -5.31 16.98 15.30
N PRO A 128 -5.32 18.32 15.44
CA PRO A 128 -6.57 19.06 15.59
C PRO A 128 -7.45 18.96 14.35
N LEU A 129 -6.87 18.95 13.14
CA LEU A 129 -7.64 18.76 11.92
C LEU A 129 -8.34 17.40 11.91
N MET A 130 -7.64 16.32 12.27
CA MET A 130 -8.21 14.98 12.26
C MET A 130 -9.29 14.84 13.32
N LEU A 131 -9.12 15.43 14.50
CA LEU A 131 -10.16 15.47 15.53
C LEU A 131 -11.42 16.21 15.02
N LEU A 132 -11.24 17.35 14.34
CA LEU A 132 -12.34 18.09 13.75
C LEU A 132 -13.06 17.29 12.66
N CYS A 133 -12.32 16.72 11.70
CA CYS A 133 -12.87 15.90 10.64
C CYS A 133 -13.64 14.70 11.20
N LEU A 134 -13.06 13.97 12.14
CA LEU A 134 -13.73 12.81 12.76
C LEU A 134 -15.00 13.22 13.51
N ALA A 135 -15.00 14.34 14.24
CA ALA A 135 -16.19 14.83 14.91
C ALA A 135 -17.30 15.22 13.92
N LEU A 136 -16.96 15.90 12.82
CA LEU A 136 -17.91 16.29 11.78
C LEU A 136 -18.48 15.07 11.03
N LEU A 137 -17.63 14.11 10.68
CA LEU A 137 -18.06 12.87 10.01
C LEU A 137 -18.89 11.98 10.94
N ALA A 138 -18.56 11.90 12.23
CA ALA A 138 -19.37 11.17 13.21
C ALA A 138 -20.76 11.79 13.35
N ARG A 139 -20.84 13.13 13.46
CA ARG A 139 -22.13 13.84 13.49
C ARG A 139 -22.95 13.59 12.22
N TYR A 140 -22.30 13.61 11.06
CA TYR A 140 -22.97 13.33 9.79
C TYR A 140 -23.43 11.88 9.69
N ALA A 141 -22.62 10.92 10.14
CA ALA A 141 -22.97 9.51 10.16
C ALA A 141 -24.26 9.29 10.98
N MET A 142 -24.31 9.83 12.21
CA MET A 142 -25.49 9.72 13.08
C MET A 142 -26.74 10.30 12.42
N HIS A 143 -26.62 11.49 11.82
CA HIS A 143 -27.75 12.09 11.09
C HIS A 143 -28.19 11.26 9.89
N SER A 144 -27.24 10.71 9.13
CA SER A 144 -27.55 9.92 7.94
C SER A 144 -28.17 8.56 8.27
N THR A 145 -27.86 7.95 9.42
CA THR A 145 -28.48 6.66 9.83
C THR A 145 -29.96 6.79 10.17
N GLU A 146 -30.44 7.98 10.51
CA GLU A 146 -31.87 8.23 10.72
C GLU A 146 -32.65 8.30 9.40
N LEU A 147 -31.94 8.58 8.29
CA LEU A 147 -32.52 8.87 6.99
C LEU A 147 -32.29 7.76 5.96
N LEU A 148 -31.24 6.96 6.12
CA LEU A 148 -30.88 5.85 5.23
C LEU A 148 -30.97 4.51 5.94
N GLY A 149 -31.65 3.56 5.30
CA GLY A 149 -31.55 2.15 5.61
C GLY A 149 -30.38 1.48 4.87
N TYR A 150 -29.98 0.29 5.33
CA TYR A 150 -28.94 -0.49 4.64
C TYR A 150 -29.30 -0.83 3.18
N ARG A 151 -30.60 -0.94 2.87
CA ARG A 151 -31.11 -1.23 1.51
C ARG A 151 -30.83 -0.08 0.54
N ASP A 152 -30.81 1.15 1.02
CA ASP A 152 -30.53 2.33 0.19
C ASP A 152 -29.06 2.37 -0.25
N LEU A 153 -28.15 1.81 0.56
CA LEU A 153 -26.73 1.63 0.19
C LEU A 153 -26.52 0.55 -0.88
N LEU A 154 -27.57 -0.20 -1.21
CA LEU A 154 -27.55 -1.29 -2.17
C LEU A 154 -28.35 -0.94 -3.44
N THR A 155 -28.88 0.28 -3.55
CA THR A 155 -29.64 0.72 -4.72
C THR A 155 -29.14 2.08 -5.19
N TYR A 156 -28.87 2.21 -6.50
CA TYR A 156 -28.27 3.42 -7.07
C TYR A 156 -29.04 3.87 -8.32
N ALA A 157 -29.42 5.15 -8.35
CA ALA A 157 -29.83 5.82 -9.56
C ALA A 157 -28.61 6.18 -10.43
N PRO A 158 -28.77 6.39 -11.75
CA PRO A 158 -27.65 6.68 -12.65
C PRO A 158 -26.80 7.88 -12.23
N GLN A 159 -27.45 8.97 -11.82
CA GLN A 159 -26.77 10.18 -11.36
C GLN A 159 -25.98 9.95 -10.07
N GLU A 160 -26.47 9.09 -9.18
CA GLU A 160 -25.76 8.71 -7.95
C GLU A 160 -24.52 7.90 -8.27
N LEU A 161 -24.57 7.05 -9.31
CA LEU A 161 -23.37 6.33 -9.73
C LEU A 161 -22.34 7.24 -10.39
N LEU A 162 -22.76 8.17 -11.23
CA LEU A 162 -21.84 9.14 -11.82
C LEU A 162 -21.12 9.94 -10.72
N LEU A 163 -21.89 10.38 -9.71
CA LEU A 163 -21.33 11.02 -8.52
C LEU A 163 -20.36 10.09 -7.78
N LEU A 164 -20.74 8.83 -7.54
CA LEU A 164 -19.89 7.85 -6.88
C LEU A 164 -18.55 7.66 -7.62
N VAL A 165 -18.58 7.48 -8.94
CA VAL A 165 -17.37 7.28 -9.75
C VAL A 165 -16.50 8.53 -9.73
N ALA A 166 -17.09 9.72 -9.92
CA ALA A 166 -16.36 10.98 -9.87
C ALA A 166 -15.68 11.18 -8.51
N VAL A 167 -16.41 10.93 -7.43
CA VAL A 167 -15.90 10.99 -6.06
C VAL A 167 -14.82 9.94 -5.81
N ALA A 168 -14.99 8.70 -6.26
CA ALA A 168 -14.01 7.63 -6.10
C ALA A 168 -12.69 7.95 -6.81
N VAL A 169 -12.73 8.47 -8.04
CA VAL A 169 -11.54 8.88 -8.80
C VAL A 169 -10.87 10.09 -8.16
N GLY A 170 -11.64 11.13 -7.81
CA GLY A 170 -11.11 12.33 -7.16
C GLY A 170 -10.46 12.00 -5.81
N ARG A 171 -11.14 11.19 -4.99
CA ARG A 171 -10.62 10.65 -3.74
C ARG A 171 -9.33 9.87 -3.94
N GLY A 172 -9.29 8.93 -4.89
CA GLY A 172 -8.10 8.13 -5.17
C GLY A 172 -6.88 8.98 -5.59
N LEU A 173 -7.07 10.02 -6.40
CA LEU A 173 -5.99 10.94 -6.76
C LEU A 173 -5.49 11.75 -5.56
N LEU A 174 -6.40 12.23 -4.72
CA LEU A 174 -6.05 12.94 -3.50
C LEU A 174 -5.36 12.02 -2.47
N HIS A 175 -5.79 10.76 -2.38
CA HIS A 175 -5.16 9.72 -1.55
C HIS A 175 -3.67 9.56 -1.91
N GLU A 176 -3.36 9.35 -3.19
CA GLU A 176 -1.97 9.27 -3.65
C GLU A 176 -1.19 10.58 -3.42
N LEU A 177 -1.85 11.73 -3.58
CA LEU A 177 -1.26 13.02 -3.30
C LEU A 177 -0.97 13.20 -1.79
N GLY A 178 -1.76 12.56 -0.92
CA GLY A 178 -1.50 12.50 0.52
C GLY A 178 -0.19 11.78 0.83
N HIS A 179 0.03 10.59 0.25
CA HIS A 179 1.31 9.89 0.34
C HIS A 179 2.47 10.73 -0.18
N ALA A 180 2.29 11.38 -1.34
CA ALA A 180 3.28 12.28 -1.93
C ALA A 180 3.64 13.43 -0.99
N ALA A 181 2.65 14.09 -0.39
CA ALA A 181 2.83 15.23 0.50
C ALA A 181 3.51 14.85 1.83
N ALA A 182 3.12 13.74 2.43
CA ALA A 182 3.78 13.24 3.63
C ALA A 182 5.22 12.79 3.33
N CYS A 183 5.45 12.10 2.21
CA CYS A 183 6.80 11.73 1.77
C CYS A 183 7.67 12.98 1.60
N TRP A 184 7.18 13.97 0.84
CA TRP A 184 7.87 15.24 0.64
C TRP A 184 8.22 15.95 1.96
N ARG A 185 7.31 15.97 2.93
CA ARG A 185 7.57 16.55 4.27
C ARG A 185 8.79 15.93 4.95
N TYR A 186 8.94 14.61 4.86
CA TYR A 186 9.97 13.89 5.62
C TYR A 186 11.28 13.69 4.84
N THR A 187 11.23 13.64 3.51
CA THR A 187 12.40 13.30 2.67
C THR A 187 12.86 14.46 1.78
N GLY A 188 11.98 15.44 1.49
CA GLY A 188 12.20 16.46 0.47
C GLY A 188 12.19 15.91 -0.97
N SER A 189 11.75 14.67 -1.18
CA SER A 189 11.73 14.04 -2.49
C SER A 189 10.49 13.16 -2.69
N VAL A 190 9.93 13.21 -3.91
CA VAL A 190 8.77 12.42 -4.30
C VAL A 190 8.88 12.01 -5.77
N GLY A 191 8.36 10.83 -6.10
CA GLY A 191 8.29 10.30 -7.45
C GLY A 191 7.01 10.70 -8.19
N ALA A 192 6.66 9.91 -9.21
CA ALA A 192 5.47 10.11 -10.03
C ALA A 192 4.21 9.51 -9.39
N ILE A 193 3.04 10.03 -9.76
CA ILE A 193 1.75 9.39 -9.52
C ILE A 193 1.30 8.74 -10.83
N GLY A 194 0.82 7.51 -10.75
CA GLY A 194 0.41 6.75 -11.92
C GLY A 194 -0.79 5.86 -11.66
N PHE A 195 -1.09 5.09 -12.69
CA PHE A 195 -2.13 4.10 -12.72
C PHE A 195 -1.53 2.77 -13.13
N GLY A 196 -1.97 1.68 -12.51
CA GLY A 196 -1.51 0.33 -12.80
C GLY A 196 -2.59 -0.71 -12.55
N ILE A 197 -2.31 -1.95 -12.95
CA ILE A 197 -3.14 -3.10 -12.61
C ILE A 197 -2.37 -3.95 -11.60
N PHE A 198 -2.84 -3.95 -10.35
CA PHE A 198 -2.32 -4.83 -9.32
C PHE A 198 -3.20 -6.08 -9.24
N MET A 199 -2.62 -7.24 -9.54
CA MET A 199 -3.35 -8.50 -9.76
C MET A 199 -4.42 -8.37 -10.86
N THR A 200 -5.67 -8.07 -10.49
CA THR A 200 -6.82 -7.88 -11.38
C THR A 200 -7.52 -6.54 -11.16
N THR A 201 -7.02 -5.71 -10.26
CA THR A 201 -7.69 -4.50 -9.82
C THR A 201 -6.94 -3.27 -10.33
N PRO A 202 -7.65 -2.31 -10.96
CA PRO A 202 -7.04 -1.02 -11.30
C PRO A 202 -6.71 -0.26 -10.01
N VAL A 203 -5.48 0.22 -9.91
CA VAL A 203 -4.99 0.98 -8.75
C VAL A 203 -4.29 2.24 -9.21
N LEU A 204 -4.47 3.31 -8.45
CA LEU A 204 -3.55 4.45 -8.49
C LEU A 204 -2.33 4.11 -7.62
N TYR A 205 -1.20 4.73 -7.92
CA TYR A 205 0.00 4.56 -7.11
C TYR A 205 0.82 5.85 -7.08
N CYS A 206 1.51 6.06 -5.97
CA CYS A 206 2.53 7.08 -5.81
C CYS A 206 3.89 6.45 -5.55
N ASP A 207 4.93 6.84 -6.31
CA ASP A 207 6.30 6.50 -5.95
C ASP A 207 6.75 7.32 -4.73
N VAL A 208 6.71 6.65 -3.58
CA VAL A 208 7.24 7.13 -2.30
C VAL A 208 8.48 6.34 -1.88
N SER A 209 9.25 5.76 -2.80
CA SER A 209 10.34 4.83 -2.43
C SER A 209 11.40 5.43 -1.48
N ASP A 210 11.53 6.76 -1.44
CA ASP A 210 12.40 7.46 -0.48
C ASP A 210 12.02 7.24 1.00
N ILE A 211 10.81 6.73 1.30
CA ILE A 211 10.43 6.38 2.69
C ILE A 211 11.34 5.33 3.31
N HIS A 212 12.04 4.51 2.51
CA HIS A 212 12.93 3.50 3.07
C HIS A 212 14.01 4.11 3.96
N LEU A 213 14.40 5.36 3.71
CA LEU A 213 15.37 6.14 4.48
C LEU A 213 14.83 6.64 5.84
N LEU A 214 13.51 6.63 6.04
CA LEU A 214 12.89 7.23 7.20
C LEU A 214 12.88 6.31 8.44
N PRO A 215 12.76 6.85 9.66
CA PRO A 215 12.46 6.04 10.84
C PRO A 215 11.04 5.47 10.78
N ARG A 216 10.79 4.37 11.52
CA ARG A 216 9.52 3.61 11.51
C ARG A 216 8.26 4.46 11.60
N ARG A 217 8.24 5.44 12.53
CA ARG A 217 7.08 6.32 12.74
C ARG A 217 6.78 7.23 11.54
N ALA A 218 7.83 7.74 10.89
CA ALA A 218 7.67 8.58 9.71
C ALA A 218 7.24 7.75 8.49
N LYS A 219 7.76 6.52 8.31
CA LYS A 219 7.25 5.59 7.30
C LYS A 219 5.76 5.29 7.49
N ALA A 220 5.38 4.93 8.71
CA ALA A 220 3.99 4.66 9.07
C ALA A 220 3.08 5.89 8.85
N MET A 221 3.57 7.11 9.10
CA MET A 221 2.81 8.32 8.78
C MET A 221 2.64 8.50 7.28
N VAL A 222 3.67 8.24 6.46
CA VAL A 222 3.49 8.24 5.00
C VAL A 222 2.50 7.16 4.58
N GLY A 223 2.55 5.97 5.15
CA GLY A 223 1.56 4.90 4.89
C GLY A 223 0.13 5.27 5.29
N MET A 224 -0.07 6.07 6.34
CA MET A 224 -1.40 6.57 6.74
C MET A 224 -1.85 7.80 5.95
N ALA A 225 -0.97 8.43 5.17
CA ALA A 225 -1.21 9.76 4.63
C ALA A 225 -2.32 9.81 3.58
N GLY A 226 -2.49 8.76 2.79
CA GLY A 226 -3.60 8.63 1.84
C GLY A 226 -4.94 8.57 2.56
N THR A 227 -5.03 7.74 3.62
CA THR A 227 -6.24 7.66 4.46
C THR A 227 -6.56 8.98 5.16
N VAL A 228 -5.55 9.71 5.63
CA VAL A 228 -5.72 11.07 6.16
C VAL A 228 -6.38 11.98 5.12
N MET A 229 -5.90 11.94 3.88
CA MET A 229 -6.45 12.76 2.80
C MET A 229 -7.87 12.33 2.42
N ASP A 230 -8.17 11.02 2.45
CA ASP A 230 -9.53 10.51 2.26
C ASP A 230 -10.51 11.11 3.28
N ILE A 231 -10.13 11.16 4.56
CA ILE A 231 -10.95 11.71 5.65
C ILE A 231 -11.19 13.21 5.47
N VAL A 232 -10.13 13.96 5.13
CA VAL A 232 -10.23 15.41 4.87
C VAL A 232 -11.15 15.66 3.67
N PHE A 233 -10.92 14.96 2.56
CA PHE A 233 -11.74 15.08 1.37
C PHE A 233 -13.20 14.73 1.64
N LEU A 234 -13.46 13.65 2.37
CA LEU A 234 -14.82 13.25 2.74
C LEU A 234 -15.50 14.32 3.59
N THR A 235 -14.78 14.92 4.55
CA THR A 235 -15.31 16.00 5.39
C THR A 235 -15.67 17.23 4.55
N LEU A 236 -14.81 17.62 3.60
CA LEU A 236 -15.09 18.73 2.69
C LEU A 236 -16.28 18.44 1.77
N MET A 237 -16.36 17.23 1.20
CA MET A 237 -17.46 16.83 0.34
C MET A 237 -18.79 16.99 1.07
N VAL A 238 -18.89 16.45 2.29
CA VAL A 238 -20.13 16.47 3.05
C VAL A 238 -20.47 17.89 3.52
N GLY A 239 -19.47 18.67 3.92
CA GLY A 239 -19.66 20.08 4.32
C GLY A 239 -20.16 20.98 3.19
N LEU A 240 -19.79 20.69 1.94
CA LEU A 240 -20.20 21.46 0.76
C LEU A 240 -21.50 20.95 0.12
N ALA A 241 -21.70 19.63 0.07
CA ALA A 241 -22.81 19.01 -0.64
C ALA A 241 -24.07 18.81 0.23
N GLY A 242 -23.94 18.92 1.56
CA GLY A 242 -25.07 18.79 2.48
C GLY A 242 -25.53 17.34 2.68
N SER A 243 -26.84 17.15 2.84
CA SER A 243 -27.47 15.92 3.33
C SER A 243 -28.40 15.26 2.30
N ASP A 244 -28.13 15.42 1.01
CA ASP A 244 -28.87 14.72 -0.05
C ASP A 244 -28.64 13.20 0.03
N ILE A 245 -29.65 12.41 -0.33
CA ILE A 245 -29.60 10.93 -0.27
C ILE A 245 -28.40 10.38 -1.06
N GLY A 246 -28.14 10.90 -2.26
CA GLY A 246 -27.02 10.47 -3.08
C GLY A 246 -25.68 10.77 -2.43
N VAL A 247 -25.55 11.96 -1.81
CA VAL A 247 -24.36 12.38 -1.06
C VAL A 247 -24.14 11.47 0.16
N MET A 248 -25.20 11.12 0.88
CA MET A 248 -25.13 10.21 2.02
C MET A 248 -24.72 8.79 1.60
N LYS A 249 -25.23 8.25 0.49
CA LYS A 249 -24.80 6.95 -0.05
C LYS A 249 -23.30 6.95 -0.39
N VAL A 250 -22.85 7.99 -1.10
CA VAL A 250 -21.43 8.16 -1.45
C VAL A 250 -20.56 8.32 -0.20
N PHE A 251 -21.06 9.00 0.83
CA PHE A 251 -20.38 9.10 2.12
C PHE A 251 -20.16 7.74 2.76
N TRP A 252 -21.20 6.92 2.88
CA TRP A 252 -21.10 5.58 3.47
C TRP A 252 -20.19 4.66 2.67
N LEU A 253 -20.29 4.65 1.34
CA LEU A 253 -19.38 3.87 0.50
C LEU A 253 -17.93 4.33 0.63
N SER A 254 -17.69 5.64 0.70
CA SER A 254 -16.34 6.19 0.90
C SER A 254 -15.80 5.82 2.28
N LEU A 255 -16.64 5.86 3.32
CA LEU A 255 -16.27 5.43 4.66
C LEU A 255 -15.92 3.94 4.70
N MET A 256 -16.69 3.10 4.00
CA MET A 256 -16.35 1.69 3.84
C MET A 256 -15.02 1.51 3.10
N ALA A 257 -14.79 2.24 2.01
CA ALA A 257 -13.52 2.18 1.28
C ALA A 257 -12.31 2.57 2.16
N ILE A 258 -12.45 3.61 2.99
CA ILE A 258 -11.46 4.01 3.99
C ILE A 258 -11.21 2.87 4.98
N ALA A 259 -12.27 2.26 5.52
CA ALA A 259 -12.16 1.13 6.42
C ALA A 259 -11.44 -0.05 5.76
N PHE A 260 -11.77 -0.39 4.51
CA PHE A 260 -11.09 -1.43 3.73
C PHE A 260 -9.60 -1.13 3.51
N ASN A 261 -9.21 0.12 3.29
CA ASN A 261 -7.80 0.51 3.18
C ASN A 261 -7.02 0.32 4.49
N LEU A 262 -7.69 0.47 5.64
CA LEU A 262 -7.10 0.22 6.95
C LEU A 262 -7.07 -1.27 7.32
N VAL A 263 -7.87 -2.11 6.68
CA VAL A 263 -7.88 -3.57 6.91
C VAL A 263 -6.65 -4.21 6.23
N PRO A 264 -5.85 -5.01 6.95
CA PRO A 264 -4.55 -5.50 6.47
C PRO A 264 -4.61 -6.68 5.48
N PHE A 265 -5.77 -6.97 4.89
CA PHE A 265 -5.98 -8.22 4.15
C PHE A 265 -5.35 -8.22 2.74
N TYR A 266 -5.36 -7.07 2.05
CA TYR A 266 -4.95 -6.97 0.64
C TYR A 266 -3.60 -6.25 0.46
N ARG A 267 -2.74 -6.23 1.49
CA ARG A 267 -1.55 -5.36 1.52
C ARG A 267 -1.88 -3.89 1.21
N ASN A 268 -3.03 -3.44 1.71
CA ASN A 268 -3.43 -2.03 1.68
C ASN A 268 -2.57 -1.20 2.65
N ASP A 269 -2.77 0.11 2.68
CA ASP A 269 -2.12 1.05 3.59
C ASP A 269 -2.03 0.53 5.03
N GLY A 270 -3.14 0.07 5.61
CA GLY A 270 -3.18 -0.41 6.99
C GLY A 270 -2.24 -1.59 7.24
N PHE A 271 -2.05 -2.48 6.26
CA PHE A 271 -1.05 -3.56 6.34
C PHE A 271 0.37 -3.00 6.41
N TRP A 272 0.71 -2.06 5.52
CA TRP A 272 2.05 -1.48 5.45
C TRP A 272 2.36 -0.62 6.68
N VAL A 273 1.38 0.11 7.19
CA VAL A 273 1.50 0.88 8.44
C VAL A 273 1.84 -0.03 9.62
N ILE A 274 1.12 -1.15 9.77
CA ILE A 274 1.41 -2.14 10.82
C ILE A 274 2.82 -2.74 10.63
N ASN A 275 3.19 -3.04 9.39
CA ASN A 275 4.50 -3.62 9.04
C ASN A 275 5.66 -2.65 9.36
N ASP A 276 5.51 -1.37 9.00
CA ASP A 276 6.48 -0.30 9.24
C ASP A 276 6.65 -0.03 10.75
N LEU A 277 5.55 0.01 11.51
CA LEU A 277 5.59 0.16 12.97
C LEU A 277 6.24 -1.06 13.64
N ALA A 278 5.96 -2.27 13.15
CA ALA A 278 6.61 -3.50 13.61
C ALA A 278 8.10 -3.55 13.24
N GLY A 279 8.53 -2.76 12.25
CA GLY A 279 9.91 -2.72 11.76
C GLY A 279 10.30 -3.95 10.94
N THR A 280 9.32 -4.61 10.34
CA THR A 280 9.48 -5.83 9.54
C THR A 280 9.20 -5.56 8.08
N ASP A 281 9.76 -6.37 7.18
CA ASP A 281 9.48 -6.24 5.74
C ASP A 281 8.19 -6.98 5.32
N ASP A 282 7.80 -8.03 6.04
CA ASP A 282 6.52 -8.74 5.86
C ASP A 282 6.08 -9.43 7.16
N LEU A 283 5.33 -8.70 7.99
CA LEU A 283 4.88 -9.18 9.30
C LEU A 283 4.03 -10.44 9.20
N LEU A 284 3.11 -10.51 8.22
CA LEU A 284 2.24 -11.68 8.02
C LEU A 284 3.06 -12.94 7.74
N LYS A 285 4.05 -12.86 6.86
CA LYS A 285 4.91 -14.00 6.55
C LYS A 285 5.69 -14.46 7.79
N GLN A 286 6.21 -13.52 8.58
CA GLN A 286 6.91 -13.82 9.83
C GLN A 286 5.98 -14.46 10.87
N SER A 287 4.79 -13.91 11.09
CA SER A 287 3.81 -14.43 12.05
C SER A 287 3.32 -15.84 11.68
N LEU A 288 3.08 -16.11 10.39
CA LEU A 288 2.74 -17.45 9.91
C LEU A 288 3.89 -18.44 10.10
N ALA A 289 5.13 -18.03 9.84
CA ALA A 289 6.30 -18.87 10.06
C ALA A 289 6.51 -19.18 11.55
N ALA A 290 6.36 -18.17 12.42
CA ALA A 290 6.45 -18.31 13.87
C ALA A 290 5.37 -19.25 14.41
N CYS A 291 4.13 -19.15 13.92
CA CYS A 291 3.04 -20.06 14.27
C CYS A 291 3.35 -21.51 13.88
N ARG A 292 3.86 -21.73 12.67
CA ARG A 292 4.24 -23.08 12.21
C ARG A 292 5.40 -23.67 13.02
N ALA A 293 6.34 -22.83 13.43
CA ALA A 293 7.47 -23.23 14.25
C ALA A 293 7.14 -23.39 15.75
N GLY A 294 5.89 -23.15 16.17
CA GLY A 294 5.50 -23.16 17.59
C GLY A 294 6.12 -22.01 18.41
N LYS A 295 6.60 -20.96 17.76
CA LYS A 295 7.31 -19.81 18.36
C LYS A 295 6.51 -18.50 18.25
N ALA A 296 5.22 -18.58 17.95
CA ALA A 296 4.35 -17.41 17.80
C ALA A 296 4.24 -16.64 19.13
N ARG A 297 4.41 -15.33 19.04
CA ARG A 297 4.25 -14.39 20.15
C ARG A 297 2.83 -13.83 20.14
N LEU A 298 2.46 -13.12 21.21
CA LEU A 298 1.14 -12.46 21.31
C LEU A 298 0.82 -11.58 20.10
N ARG A 299 1.81 -10.82 19.59
CA ARG A 299 1.63 -9.97 18.39
C ARG A 299 1.22 -10.77 17.15
N ASP A 300 1.74 -12.00 17.01
CA ASP A 300 1.49 -12.84 15.84
C ASP A 300 0.06 -13.37 15.88
N TRP A 301 -0.37 -13.84 17.06
CA TRP A 301 -1.75 -14.25 17.30
C TRP A 301 -2.74 -13.09 17.15
N ALA A 302 -2.42 -11.91 17.68
CA ALA A 302 -3.26 -10.72 17.56
C ALA A 302 -3.47 -10.32 16.09
N LEU A 303 -2.41 -10.29 15.29
CA LEU A 303 -2.50 -10.00 13.87
C LEU A 303 -3.37 -11.05 13.14
N LEU A 304 -3.11 -12.34 13.37
CA LEU A 304 -3.84 -13.44 12.73
C LEU A 304 -5.34 -13.44 13.12
N ALA A 305 -5.65 -13.22 14.40
CA ALA A 305 -7.02 -13.11 14.90
C ALA A 305 -7.74 -11.91 14.30
N PHE A 306 -7.07 -10.76 14.22
CA PHE A 306 -7.64 -9.57 13.58
C PHE A 306 -7.96 -9.82 12.10
N MET A 307 -7.01 -10.39 11.34
CA MET A 307 -7.25 -10.75 9.93
C MET A 307 -8.37 -11.78 9.75
N ALA A 308 -8.47 -12.77 10.63
CA ALA A 308 -9.54 -13.75 10.61
C ALA A 308 -10.91 -13.09 10.90
N GLY A 309 -10.97 -12.17 11.86
CA GLY A 309 -12.17 -11.38 12.15
C GLY A 309 -12.63 -10.55 10.97
N CYS A 310 -11.72 -9.82 10.31
CA CYS A 310 -12.03 -9.08 9.09
C CYS A 310 -12.56 -9.98 7.97
N ALA A 311 -11.93 -11.14 7.74
CA ALA A 311 -12.39 -12.10 6.75
C ALA A 311 -13.79 -12.64 7.06
N GLY A 312 -14.05 -12.97 8.34
CA GLY A 312 -15.37 -13.39 8.81
C GLY A 312 -16.44 -12.33 8.56
N ALA A 313 -16.15 -11.06 8.87
CA ALA A 313 -17.06 -9.95 8.61
C ALA A 313 -17.40 -9.80 7.12
N ILE A 314 -16.41 -9.90 6.23
CA ILE A 314 -16.62 -9.86 4.77
C ILE A 314 -17.54 -11.01 4.31
N VAL A 315 -17.34 -12.21 4.82
CA VAL A 315 -18.18 -13.38 4.49
C VAL A 315 -19.62 -13.17 4.95
N VAL A 316 -19.82 -12.67 6.18
CA VAL A 316 -21.17 -12.40 6.72
C VAL A 316 -21.87 -11.30 5.90
N LEU A 317 -21.20 -10.19 5.62
CA LEU A 317 -21.76 -9.11 4.79
C LEU A 317 -22.10 -9.60 3.39
N GLY A 318 -21.25 -10.45 2.81
CA GLY A 318 -21.49 -11.07 1.52
C GLY A 318 -22.68 -12.01 1.50
N TRP A 319 -22.82 -12.83 2.53
CA TRP A 319 -23.97 -13.70 2.71
C TRP A 319 -25.27 -12.89 2.79
N MET A 320 -25.30 -11.87 3.67
CA MET A 320 -26.46 -10.98 3.82
C MET A 320 -26.85 -10.32 2.49
N PHE A 321 -25.86 -9.83 1.73
CA PHE A 321 -26.11 -9.27 0.40
C PHE A 321 -26.74 -10.31 -0.54
N ALA A 322 -26.17 -11.51 -0.61
CA ALA A 322 -26.62 -12.56 -1.52
C ALA A 322 -28.04 -13.05 -1.20
N THR A 323 -28.47 -13.04 0.07
CA THR A 323 -29.79 -13.53 0.48
C THR A 323 -30.86 -12.45 0.50
N GLU A 324 -30.52 -11.20 0.78
CA GLU A 324 -31.52 -10.13 0.97
C GLU A 324 -31.62 -9.17 -0.21
N ALA A 325 -30.52 -8.54 -0.60
CA ALA A 325 -30.55 -7.42 -1.53
C ALA A 325 -30.24 -7.84 -2.98
N GLY A 326 -29.37 -8.82 -3.16
CA GLY A 326 -28.94 -9.33 -4.45
C GLY A 326 -30.11 -9.79 -5.33
N PRO A 327 -31.08 -10.58 -4.83
CA PRO A 327 -32.24 -10.99 -5.61
C PRO A 327 -33.07 -9.81 -6.11
N GLN A 328 -33.27 -8.79 -5.28
CA GLN A 328 -34.03 -7.60 -5.66
C GLN A 328 -33.29 -6.78 -6.73
N GLN A 329 -31.98 -6.59 -6.58
CA GLN A 329 -31.17 -5.93 -7.62
C GLN A 329 -31.27 -6.65 -8.97
N LEU A 330 -31.27 -7.99 -8.99
CA LEU A 330 -31.43 -8.76 -10.24
C LEU A 330 -32.80 -8.53 -10.88
N VAL A 331 -33.86 -8.41 -10.08
CA VAL A 331 -35.21 -8.04 -10.56
C VAL A 331 -35.21 -6.62 -11.12
N ASP A 332 -34.56 -5.67 -10.45
CA ASP A 332 -34.50 -4.28 -10.90
C ASP A 332 -33.67 -4.14 -12.19
N ILE A 333 -32.57 -4.91 -12.33
CA ILE A 333 -31.81 -5.03 -13.58
C ILE A 333 -32.72 -5.53 -14.70
N ALA A 334 -33.49 -6.60 -14.46
CA ALA A 334 -34.38 -7.16 -15.47
C ALA A 334 -35.47 -6.16 -15.92
N ARG A 335 -35.94 -5.29 -15.02
CA ARG A 335 -36.92 -4.23 -15.32
C ARG A 335 -36.30 -3.04 -16.07
N LEU A 336 -35.08 -2.67 -15.72
CA LEU A 336 -34.42 -1.48 -16.26
C LEU A 336 -33.71 -1.76 -17.58
N MET A 337 -33.33 -3.01 -17.88
CA MET A 337 -32.69 -3.34 -19.15
C MET A 337 -33.64 -3.14 -20.34
N PRO A 338 -33.17 -2.57 -21.47
CA PRO A 338 -31.78 -2.24 -21.81
C PRO A 338 -31.37 -0.77 -21.53
N SER A 339 -32.07 -0.04 -20.66
CA SER A 339 -31.73 1.35 -20.35
C SER A 339 -30.30 1.47 -19.79
N PHE A 340 -29.67 2.63 -20.01
CA PHE A 340 -28.38 2.98 -19.40
C PHE A 340 -28.34 2.70 -17.87
N PRO A 341 -29.36 3.10 -17.06
CA PRO A 341 -29.48 2.66 -15.66
C PRO A 341 -29.37 1.15 -15.44
N GLY A 342 -30.06 0.35 -16.26
CA GLY A 342 -30.07 -1.11 -16.14
C GLY A 342 -28.70 -1.73 -16.41
N VAL A 343 -28.00 -1.25 -17.45
CA VAL A 343 -26.63 -1.70 -17.79
C VAL A 343 -25.67 -1.38 -16.65
N VAL A 344 -25.78 -0.17 -16.12
CA VAL A 344 -24.94 0.34 -15.04
C VAL A 344 -25.16 -0.47 -13.75
N LEU A 345 -26.41 -0.68 -13.36
CA LEU A 345 -26.77 -1.48 -12.19
C LEU A 345 -26.26 -2.93 -12.33
N ALA A 346 -26.40 -3.53 -13.51
CA ALA A 346 -25.89 -4.87 -13.79
C ALA A 346 -24.35 -4.97 -13.61
N LEU A 347 -23.62 -3.92 -14.02
CA LEU A 347 -22.17 -3.86 -13.90
C LEU A 347 -21.73 -3.76 -12.42
N VAL A 348 -22.40 -2.90 -11.63
CA VAL A 348 -22.14 -2.75 -10.20
C VAL A 348 -22.48 -4.02 -9.43
N THR A 349 -23.66 -4.59 -9.64
CA THR A 349 -24.08 -5.85 -9.04
C THR A 349 -23.12 -6.98 -9.41
N GLY A 350 -22.67 -7.04 -10.67
CA GLY A 350 -21.65 -7.98 -11.12
C GLY A 350 -20.32 -7.83 -10.38
N LEU A 351 -19.85 -6.59 -10.18
CA LEU A 351 -18.64 -6.31 -9.40
C LEU A 351 -18.79 -6.69 -7.92
N GLN A 352 -19.96 -6.44 -7.32
CA GLN A 352 -20.26 -6.83 -5.94
C GLN A 352 -20.19 -8.35 -5.78
N TYR A 353 -20.89 -9.11 -6.62
CA TYR A 353 -20.82 -10.58 -6.58
C TYR A 353 -19.40 -11.10 -6.87
N ALA A 354 -18.66 -10.49 -7.80
CA ALA A 354 -17.26 -10.86 -8.06
C ALA A 354 -16.37 -10.62 -6.83
N ALA A 355 -16.55 -9.50 -6.13
CA ALA A 355 -15.83 -9.20 -4.89
C ALA A 355 -16.15 -10.21 -3.78
N LEU A 356 -17.41 -10.64 -3.65
CA LEU A 356 -17.81 -11.66 -2.68
C LEU A 356 -17.16 -13.03 -2.99
N VAL A 357 -17.20 -13.44 -4.25
CA VAL A 357 -16.56 -14.69 -4.69
C VAL A 357 -15.05 -14.62 -4.45
N PHE A 358 -14.41 -13.51 -4.79
CA PHE A 358 -12.97 -13.33 -4.56
C PHE A 358 -12.61 -13.34 -3.08
N GLY A 359 -13.40 -12.66 -2.23
CA GLY A 359 -13.24 -12.65 -0.78
C GLY A 359 -13.35 -14.06 -0.19
N LEU A 360 -14.38 -14.82 -0.60
CA LEU A 360 -14.58 -16.21 -0.19
C LEU A 360 -13.41 -17.10 -0.62
N LEU A 361 -12.98 -17.02 -1.88
CA LEU A 361 -11.85 -17.80 -2.39
C LEU A 361 -10.54 -17.45 -1.68
N SER A 362 -10.34 -16.18 -1.33
CA SER A 362 -9.16 -15.72 -0.60
C SER A 362 -9.15 -16.25 0.83
N ALA A 363 -10.30 -16.21 1.52
CA ALA A 363 -10.47 -16.82 2.84
C ALA A 363 -10.24 -18.34 2.80
N LEU A 364 -10.79 -19.04 1.80
CA LEU A 364 -10.59 -20.47 1.59
C LEU A 364 -9.12 -20.83 1.29
N LYS A 365 -8.36 -19.97 0.61
CA LYS A 365 -6.91 -20.19 0.38
C LYS A 365 -6.05 -20.00 1.64
N LEU A 366 -6.53 -19.26 2.63
CA LEU A 366 -5.86 -19.08 3.92
C LEU A 366 -6.00 -20.32 4.82
N LEU A 367 -7.15 -21.01 4.78
CA LEU A 367 -7.42 -22.20 5.62
C LEU A 367 -6.35 -23.32 5.49
N PRO A 368 -6.02 -23.83 4.28
CA PRO A 368 -5.03 -24.90 4.12
C PRO A 368 -3.62 -24.51 4.55
N ARG A 369 -3.29 -23.21 4.44
CA ARG A 369 -1.98 -22.67 4.83
C ARG A 369 -1.79 -22.59 6.35
N LEU A 370 -2.90 -22.56 7.10
CA LEU A 370 -2.95 -22.62 8.55
C LEU A 370 -2.99 -24.08 9.06
N MET A 371 -3.62 -24.99 8.31
CA MET A 371 -3.83 -26.38 8.72
C MET A 371 -2.72 -27.37 8.34
N ARG A 372 -1.83 -27.05 7.38
CA ARG A 372 -0.67 -27.92 7.09
C ARG A 372 0.39 -27.81 8.19
N ARG A 373 0.28 -28.66 9.21
CA ARG A 373 1.45 -29.12 9.98
C ARG A 373 2.26 -30.04 9.06
N LYS A 374 3.55 -29.76 8.89
CA LYS A 374 4.49 -30.78 8.39
C LYS A 374 4.90 -31.64 9.57
#